data_AF-A0A8K0G6M8-F1
#
_entry.id   AF-A0A8K0G6M8-F1
#
_cell.length_a   1.000
_cell.length_b   1.000
_cell.length_c   1.000
_cell.angle_alpha   90.00
_cell.angle_beta   90.00
_cell.angle_gamma   90.00
#
_symmetry.space_group_name_H-M   'P 1'
#
loop_
_entity.id
_entity.type
_entity.pdbx_description
1 polymer ?
#
loop_
_entity_poly.entity_id
_entity_poly.type
_entity_poly.pdbx_seq_one_letter_code
_entity_poly.pdbx_strand_id
1 'polypeptide(L)'
;MAERCEAVRNDYSKVKSKQKISNLLNDKRSTSENNVASNNHQELLAPKEHVLLTEQDVLEYNTQLESGISNIQPVTTKTGKLRQRMKWTNEINRTVMYCYYKATNGEKELLGYRSKMYNLFVNIHPQMKNVTEERIADQRRMIVVNNKIPQTILDELKDKVINTKNYKKYILQDKTLTDDKCRVCNQQQETIEHIIAGCSILASTDYIRRHDYVAKIVHQHLALHHNLIESKVPHYKYSPKILLENSNTKLYWNQSVITDRTINYNKPDIIFMNKEHKRTYLVEIADPLTNHLQRKHTEKIQKYIELAAEIKDMWEQREVKIIPVILSTTAVIPHTLHRAIQQLQMPEMIFKEMQKAVILDVNNNIYLELISLVEYLYLNHMQLIGSEEILILRLSTITII
;
A
#
# COMPACT_ATOMS: atom_id res chain seq x y z
N MET A 1 19.48 10.58 -4.47
CA MET A 1 18.04 10.94 -4.63
C MET A 1 17.78 11.54 -6.01
N ALA A 2 18.62 12.48 -6.47
CA ALA A 2 18.54 13.13 -7.78
C ALA A 2 18.45 12.17 -8.99
N GLU A 3 19.39 11.22 -9.14
CA GLU A 3 19.34 10.20 -10.22
C GLU A 3 18.03 9.38 -10.24
N ARG A 4 17.41 9.20 -9.06
CA ARG A 4 16.17 8.45 -8.89
C ARG A 4 14.94 9.29 -9.28
N CYS A 5 14.94 10.58 -8.95
CA CYS A 5 13.92 11.53 -9.40
C CYS A 5 13.94 11.70 -10.92
N GLU A 6 15.12 11.68 -11.53
CA GLU A 6 15.31 11.77 -12.97
C GLU A 6 14.82 10.52 -13.71
N ALA A 7 15.08 9.32 -13.17
CA ALA A 7 14.51 8.08 -13.69
C ALA A 7 12.97 8.06 -13.63
N VAL A 8 12.38 8.51 -12.52
CA VAL A 8 10.91 8.62 -12.35
C VAL A 8 10.31 9.61 -13.36
N ARG A 9 10.97 10.75 -13.63
CA ARG A 9 10.52 11.71 -14.67
C ARG A 9 10.55 11.12 -16.07
N ASN A 10 11.59 10.35 -16.40
CA ASN A 10 11.76 9.74 -17.72
C ASN A 10 10.78 8.58 -17.98
N ASP A 11 10.35 7.85 -16.96
CA ASP A 11 9.28 6.85 -17.10
C ASP A 11 7.90 7.52 -17.25
N TYR A 12 7.66 8.63 -16.55
CA TYR A 12 6.40 9.39 -16.65
C TYR A 12 6.16 9.93 -18.08
N SER A 13 7.20 10.40 -18.76
CA SER A 13 7.10 10.91 -20.13
C SER A 13 6.83 9.81 -21.16
N LYS A 14 7.39 8.61 -20.98
CA LYS A 14 7.16 7.44 -21.85
C LYS A 14 5.77 6.79 -21.68
N VAL A 15 5.20 6.84 -20.47
CA VAL A 15 3.85 6.30 -20.22
C VAL A 15 2.77 7.23 -20.81
N LYS A 16 2.94 8.56 -20.70
CA LYS A 16 2.03 9.54 -21.31
C LYS A 16 1.93 9.40 -22.83
N SER A 17 3.04 9.11 -23.52
CA SER A 17 3.04 8.92 -24.97
C SER A 17 2.33 7.62 -25.39
N LYS A 18 2.50 6.52 -24.63
CA LYS A 18 1.78 5.25 -24.88
C LYS A 18 0.27 5.36 -24.60
N GLN A 19 -0.14 6.08 -23.55
CA GLN A 19 -1.56 6.27 -23.23
C GLN A 19 -2.27 7.12 -24.30
N LYS A 20 -1.59 8.13 -24.86
CA LYS A 20 -2.12 8.94 -25.98
C LYS A 20 -2.40 8.08 -27.21
N ILE A 21 -1.55 7.09 -27.49
CA ILE A 21 -1.73 6.14 -28.60
C ILE A 21 -2.85 5.13 -28.31
N SER A 22 -2.97 4.64 -27.08
CA SER A 22 -4.05 3.71 -26.67
C SER A 22 -5.44 4.35 -26.74
N ASN A 23 -5.56 5.63 -26.36
CA ASN A 23 -6.85 6.34 -26.39
C ASN A 23 -7.31 6.60 -27.84
N LEU A 24 -6.38 6.87 -28.77
CA LEU A 24 -6.67 7.00 -30.21
C LEU A 24 -7.13 5.69 -30.87
N LEU A 25 -6.75 4.54 -30.31
CA LEU A 25 -7.15 3.21 -30.80
C LEU A 25 -8.50 2.75 -30.25
N ASN A 26 -8.88 3.19 -29.04
CA ASN A 26 -10.16 2.85 -28.41
C ASN A 26 -11.34 3.65 -28.99
N ASP A 27 -11.13 4.89 -29.44
CA ASP A 27 -12.16 5.67 -30.16
C ASP A 27 -12.57 5.06 -31.50
N LYS A 28 -11.76 4.16 -32.06
CA LYS A 28 -12.10 3.41 -33.30
C LYS A 28 -12.87 2.11 -33.05
N ARG A 29 -13.04 1.69 -31.79
CA ARG A 29 -13.70 0.41 -31.42
C ARG A 29 -15.08 0.57 -30.79
N SER A 30 -15.51 1.77 -30.42
CA SER A 30 -16.78 2.01 -29.73
C SER A 30 -18.02 2.11 -30.65
N THR A 31 -17.89 1.79 -31.94
CA THR A 31 -19.02 1.84 -32.90
C THR A 31 -19.64 0.48 -33.23
N SER A 32 -19.35 -0.59 -32.50
CA SER A 32 -20.05 -1.87 -32.70
C SER A 32 -20.23 -2.62 -31.39
N GLU A 33 -21.46 -3.13 -31.20
CA GLU A 33 -21.89 -4.17 -30.24
C GLU A 33 -22.59 -3.67 -28.96
N ASN A 34 -23.90 -3.42 -29.12
CA ASN A 34 -24.91 -3.66 -28.09
C ASN A 34 -25.69 -4.94 -28.45
N ASN A 35 -25.85 -5.84 -27.49
CA ASN A 35 -27.03 -6.69 -27.19
C ASN A 35 -26.63 -8.08 -26.70
N VAL A 36 -27.14 -8.46 -25.52
CA VAL A 36 -28.10 -9.57 -25.27
C VAL A 36 -27.99 -9.97 -23.79
N ALA A 37 -29.12 -9.91 -23.10
CA ALA A 37 -29.38 -10.51 -21.79
C ALA A 37 -30.09 -11.86 -21.97
N SER A 38 -29.82 -12.85 -21.12
CA SER A 38 -30.85 -13.81 -20.60
C SER A 38 -30.32 -14.82 -19.56
N ASN A 39 -30.97 -14.77 -18.40
CA ASN A 39 -31.31 -15.75 -17.35
C ASN A 39 -30.89 -17.23 -17.40
N ASN A 40 -30.60 -17.80 -16.20
CA ASN A 40 -31.42 -18.88 -15.60
C ASN A 40 -31.18 -19.09 -14.08
N HIS A 41 -32.29 -19.37 -13.36
CA HIS A 41 -32.45 -19.83 -11.96
C HIS A 41 -31.84 -21.23 -11.72
N GLN A 42 -31.54 -21.79 -10.54
CA GLN A 42 -32.19 -21.88 -9.21
C GLN A 42 -31.10 -22.47 -8.25
N GLU A 43 -31.01 -22.20 -6.93
CA GLU A 43 -31.72 -22.91 -5.87
C GLU A 43 -31.39 -22.23 -4.51
N LEU A 44 -32.40 -21.80 -3.75
CA LEU A 44 -32.25 -21.11 -2.46
C LEU A 44 -32.19 -22.12 -1.29
N LEU A 45 -31.12 -22.07 -0.50
CA LEU A 45 -31.07 -22.64 0.86
C LEU A 45 -31.36 -21.51 1.88
N ALA A 46 -32.27 -21.75 2.80
CA ALA A 46 -32.71 -20.80 3.82
C ALA A 46 -31.56 -20.36 4.77
N PRO A 47 -31.56 -19.10 5.25
CA PRO A 47 -30.53 -18.63 6.17
C PRO A 47 -30.69 -19.25 7.56
N LYS A 48 -29.60 -19.76 8.13
CA LYS A 48 -29.52 -20.09 9.56
C LYS A 48 -29.54 -18.80 10.38
N GLU A 49 -30.43 -18.74 11.36
CA GLU A 49 -30.59 -17.60 12.27
C GLU A 49 -29.27 -17.28 13.00
N HIS A 50 -28.82 -16.05 12.86
CA HIS A 50 -27.76 -15.47 13.68
C HIS A 50 -28.38 -15.09 15.04
N VAL A 51 -28.03 -15.82 16.09
CA VAL A 51 -28.34 -15.42 17.47
C VAL A 51 -27.55 -14.16 17.79
N LEU A 52 -28.25 -13.03 17.94
CA LEU A 52 -27.71 -11.77 18.44
C LEU A 52 -27.42 -11.93 19.94
N LEU A 53 -26.16 -11.77 20.33
CA LEU A 53 -25.77 -11.68 21.75
C LEU A 53 -26.38 -10.42 22.35
N THR A 54 -26.98 -10.56 23.52
CA THR A 54 -27.65 -9.45 24.22
C THR A 54 -26.62 -8.61 24.98
N GLU A 55 -26.96 -7.36 25.32
CA GLU A 55 -26.10 -6.48 26.10
C GLU A 55 -25.71 -7.06 27.47
N GLN A 56 -26.52 -7.99 28.02
CA GLN A 56 -26.22 -8.72 29.25
C GLN A 56 -25.09 -9.74 29.06
N ASP A 57 -25.03 -10.43 27.93
CA ASP A 57 -23.98 -11.42 27.62
C ASP A 57 -22.60 -10.75 27.47
N VAL A 58 -22.58 -9.52 26.94
CA VAL A 58 -21.36 -8.70 26.80
C VAL A 58 -20.89 -8.18 28.16
N LEU A 59 -21.82 -7.85 29.06
CA LEU A 59 -21.49 -7.34 30.39
C LEU A 59 -20.92 -8.44 31.30
N GLU A 60 -21.45 -9.65 31.21
CA GLU A 60 -20.98 -10.80 32.01
C GLU A 60 -19.57 -11.24 31.61
N TYR A 61 -19.26 -11.22 30.30
CA TYR A 61 -17.92 -11.47 29.77
C TYR A 61 -16.89 -10.43 30.23
N ASN A 62 -17.26 -9.15 30.25
CA ASN A 62 -16.38 -8.08 30.72
C ASN A 62 -16.13 -8.14 32.24
N THR A 63 -17.13 -8.58 33.03
CA THR A 63 -17.01 -8.74 34.48
C THR A 63 -16.06 -9.89 34.86
N GLN A 64 -16.03 -10.95 34.05
CA GLN A 64 -15.07 -12.07 34.23
C GLN A 64 -13.62 -11.70 33.84
N LEU A 65 -13.42 -10.76 32.92
CA LEU A 65 -12.09 -10.25 32.57
C LEU A 65 -11.50 -9.31 33.63
N GLU A 66 -12.35 -8.58 34.36
CA GLU A 66 -11.91 -7.65 35.42
C GLU A 66 -11.55 -8.35 36.74
N SER A 67 -12.17 -9.51 37.05
CA SER A 67 -11.87 -10.29 38.26
C SER A 67 -10.55 -11.07 38.19
N GLY A 68 -9.97 -11.25 36.99
CA GLY A 68 -8.70 -11.96 36.77
C GLY A 68 -7.42 -11.12 36.95
N ILE A 69 -7.51 -9.82 37.26
CA ILE A 69 -6.34 -8.89 37.32
C ILE A 69 -5.96 -8.50 38.76
N SER A 70 -6.58 -9.10 39.79
CA SER A 70 -6.24 -8.86 41.19
C SER A 70 -5.24 -9.89 41.73
N ASN A 71 -3.95 -9.75 41.41
CA ASN A 71 -2.83 -10.13 42.31
C ASN A 71 -1.43 -9.90 41.68
N ILE A 72 -1.12 -8.66 41.30
CA ILE A 72 0.28 -8.24 41.11
C ILE A 72 0.53 -7.06 42.04
N GLN A 73 1.25 -7.30 43.14
CA GLN A 73 1.70 -6.22 44.00
C GLN A 73 2.71 -5.32 43.25
N PRO A 74 2.59 -3.98 43.34
CA PRO A 74 3.49 -3.08 42.64
C PRO A 74 4.84 -2.94 43.35
N VAL A 75 5.92 -2.98 42.57
CA VAL A 75 7.30 -2.72 43.01
C VAL A 75 7.45 -1.26 43.48
N THR A 76 8.01 -1.06 44.67
CA THR A 76 8.27 0.25 45.29
C THR A 76 9.60 0.86 44.84
N THR A 77 9.72 2.18 44.91
CA THR A 77 11.02 2.90 44.80
C THR A 77 11.39 3.47 46.17
N LYS A 78 12.68 3.77 46.38
CA LYS A 78 13.35 4.14 47.66
C LYS A 78 12.74 5.31 48.46
N THR A 79 11.59 5.87 48.08
CA THR A 79 10.97 7.04 48.73
C THR A 79 9.45 6.91 48.97
N GLY A 80 8.88 5.71 48.92
CA GLY A 80 7.55 5.43 49.52
C GLY A 80 6.33 6.15 48.91
N LYS A 81 6.49 6.97 47.87
CA LYS A 81 5.35 7.57 47.15
C LYS A 81 4.80 6.60 46.10
N LEU A 82 3.50 6.30 46.18
CA LEU A 82 2.78 5.52 45.17
C LEU A 82 2.90 6.22 43.80
N ARG A 83 3.63 5.61 42.85
CA ARG A 83 3.59 6.05 41.45
C ARG A 83 2.22 5.69 40.90
N GLN A 84 1.29 6.64 40.84
CA GLN A 84 0.10 6.48 40.00
C GLN A 84 0.58 6.39 38.54
N ARG A 85 0.45 5.21 37.94
CA ARG A 85 0.78 5.00 36.53
C ARG A 85 -0.25 5.77 35.70
N MET A 86 0.21 6.73 34.92
CA MET A 86 -0.62 7.47 33.96
C MET A 86 -1.43 6.49 33.09
N LYS A 87 -2.75 6.72 33.00
CA LYS A 87 -3.68 5.93 32.18
C LYS A 87 -3.82 6.59 30.80
N TRP A 88 -3.39 5.87 29.76
CA TRP A 88 -3.57 6.30 28.38
C TRP A 88 -4.99 5.96 27.90
N THR A 89 -5.88 6.96 27.89
CA THR A 89 -7.26 6.78 27.42
C THR A 89 -7.32 6.68 25.90
N ASN A 90 -8.44 6.19 25.37
CA ASN A 90 -8.66 6.12 23.92
C ASN A 90 -8.60 7.50 23.26
N GLU A 91 -9.09 8.53 23.93
CA GLU A 91 -9.00 9.93 23.49
C GLU A 91 -7.54 10.39 23.41
N ILE A 92 -6.75 10.17 24.46
CA ILE A 92 -5.33 10.55 24.46
C ILE A 92 -4.58 9.78 23.36
N ASN A 93 -4.87 8.49 23.17
CA ASN A 93 -4.27 7.69 22.11
C ASN A 93 -4.61 8.25 20.72
N ARG A 94 -5.84 8.73 20.49
CA ARG A 94 -6.23 9.40 19.24
C ARG A 94 -5.43 10.69 19.06
N THR A 95 -5.25 11.49 20.11
CA THR A 95 -4.42 12.70 20.06
C THR A 95 -2.96 12.40 19.76
N VAL A 96 -2.40 11.35 20.37
CA VAL A 96 -1.04 10.86 20.09
C VAL A 96 -0.89 10.54 18.60
N MET A 97 -1.83 9.78 18.03
CA MET A 97 -1.80 9.44 16.60
C MET A 97 -1.99 10.66 15.70
N TYR A 98 -2.90 11.58 16.04
CA TYR A 98 -3.09 12.83 15.31
C TYR A 98 -1.82 13.70 15.29
N CYS A 99 -1.19 13.90 16.46
CA CYS A 99 0.06 14.67 16.57
C CYS A 99 1.20 14.02 15.80
N TYR A 100 1.26 12.67 15.81
CA TYR A 100 2.22 11.92 15.01
C TYR A 100 2.02 12.15 13.51
N TYR A 101 0.80 11.97 13.00
CA TYR A 101 0.53 12.21 11.59
C TYR A 101 0.84 13.67 11.24
N LYS A 102 0.42 14.64 12.05
CA LYS A 102 0.67 16.07 11.81
C LYS A 102 2.16 16.42 11.81
N ALA A 103 2.93 15.90 12.76
CA ALA A 103 4.38 16.12 12.86
C ALA A 103 5.16 15.51 11.70
N THR A 104 4.62 14.45 11.09
CA THR A 104 5.24 13.72 9.99
C THR A 104 4.62 14.05 8.63
N ASN A 105 3.66 14.98 8.56
CA ASN A 105 2.87 15.27 7.35
C ASN A 105 2.25 14.00 6.74
N GLY A 106 1.63 13.15 7.57
CA GLY A 106 1.05 11.87 7.16
C GLY A 106 2.11 10.80 6.89
N GLU A 107 3.17 10.76 7.70
CA GLU A 107 4.30 9.80 7.63
C GLU A 107 5.32 10.03 6.52
N LYS A 108 5.32 11.24 5.96
CA LYS A 108 6.24 11.70 4.92
C LYS A 108 7.61 12.12 5.47
N GLU A 109 7.62 12.78 6.62
CA GLU A 109 8.84 13.25 7.31
C GLU A 109 9.10 12.45 8.58
N LEU A 110 9.88 11.37 8.47
CA LEU A 110 10.16 10.48 9.60
C LEU A 110 11.44 10.83 10.38
N LEU A 111 12.24 11.80 9.90
CA LEU A 111 13.45 12.25 10.60
C LEU A 111 13.10 13.39 11.58
N GLY A 112 13.54 13.26 12.84
CA GLY A 112 13.37 14.30 13.86
C GLY A 112 11.92 14.59 14.29
N TYR A 113 10.94 13.77 13.88
CA TYR A 113 9.52 14.04 14.13
C TYR A 113 9.13 14.08 15.61
N ARG A 114 9.93 13.46 16.50
CA ARG A 114 9.61 13.30 17.93
C ARG A 114 9.41 14.63 18.64
N SER A 115 10.29 15.61 18.39
CA SER A 115 10.17 16.93 19.03
C SER A 115 9.01 17.75 18.47
N LYS A 116 8.79 17.70 17.14
CA LYS A 116 7.60 18.29 16.49
C LYS A 116 6.30 17.70 17.07
N MET A 117 6.24 16.37 17.19
CA MET A 117 5.11 15.63 17.75
C MET A 117 4.86 15.99 19.21
N TYR A 118 5.92 16.10 20.01
CA TYR A 118 5.85 16.49 21.42
C TYR A 118 5.23 17.88 21.59
N ASN A 119 5.73 18.87 20.87
CA ASN A 119 5.22 20.24 20.95
C ASN A 119 3.74 20.33 20.57
N LEU A 120 3.32 19.61 19.51
CA LEU A 120 1.91 19.53 19.14
C LEU A 120 1.04 18.88 20.23
N PHE A 121 1.56 17.82 20.86
CA PHE A 121 0.83 17.10 21.91
C PHE A 121 0.67 17.94 23.18
N VAL A 122 1.73 18.60 23.65
CA VAL A 122 1.68 19.45 24.85
C VAL A 122 0.81 20.68 24.64
N ASN A 123 0.74 21.22 23.41
CA ASN A 123 -0.18 22.30 23.10
C ASN A 123 -1.65 21.89 23.23
N ILE A 124 -1.99 20.64 22.86
CA ILE A 124 -3.36 20.11 22.97
C ILE A 124 -3.66 19.62 24.40
N HIS A 125 -2.66 19.09 25.09
CA HIS A 125 -2.77 18.63 26.47
C HIS A 125 -1.73 19.28 27.39
N PRO A 126 -1.88 20.58 27.73
CA PRO A 126 -0.93 21.30 28.61
C PRO A 126 -0.74 20.63 29.97
N GLN A 127 -1.79 19.98 30.49
CA GLN A 127 -1.79 19.22 31.73
C GLN A 127 -0.86 17.99 31.71
N MET A 128 -0.43 17.54 30.53
CA MET A 128 0.45 16.39 30.34
C MET A 128 1.89 16.79 29.96
N LYS A 129 2.30 18.05 30.19
CA LYS A 129 3.67 18.53 29.92
C LYS A 129 4.78 17.71 30.59
N ASN A 130 4.46 17.02 31.69
CA ASN A 130 5.39 16.19 32.45
C ASN A 130 5.80 14.88 31.74
N VAL A 131 5.14 14.52 30.63
CA VAL A 131 5.48 13.34 29.81
C VAL A 131 6.66 13.70 28.90
N THR A 132 7.60 12.78 28.66
CA THR A 132 8.76 13.02 27.78
C THR A 132 8.44 12.77 26.30
N GLU A 133 9.22 13.36 25.39
CA GLU A 133 9.10 13.13 23.93
C GLU A 133 9.17 11.63 23.59
N GLU A 134 10.13 10.93 24.21
CA GLU A 134 10.34 9.49 24.04
C GLU A 134 9.10 8.70 24.46
N ARG A 135 8.48 9.07 25.58
CA ARG A 135 7.32 8.36 26.12
C ARG A 135 6.10 8.47 25.21
N ILE A 136 5.90 9.63 24.59
CA ILE A 136 4.83 9.86 23.60
C ILE A 136 5.12 9.09 22.30
N ALA A 137 6.36 9.09 21.81
CA ALA A 137 6.74 8.33 20.64
C ALA A 137 6.63 6.80 20.85
N ASP A 138 6.97 6.31 22.04
CA ASP A 138 6.79 4.91 22.42
C ASP A 138 5.31 4.55 22.54
N GLN A 139 4.48 5.45 23.09
CA GLN A 139 3.03 5.23 23.14
C GLN A 139 2.44 5.09 21.74
N ARG A 140 2.87 5.90 20.75
CA ARG A 140 2.49 5.73 19.34
C ARG A 140 2.81 4.33 18.84
N ARG A 141 4.01 3.80 19.12
CA ARG A 141 4.36 2.41 18.73
C ARG A 141 3.41 1.42 19.39
N MET A 142 3.12 1.60 20.67
CA MET A 142 2.23 0.68 21.39
C MET A 142 0.78 0.73 20.94
N ILE A 143 0.29 1.89 20.47
CA ILE A 143 -1.05 2.01 19.89
C ILE A 143 -1.17 1.13 18.65
N VAL A 144 -0.17 1.19 17.76
CA VAL A 144 -0.15 0.42 16.50
C VAL A 144 0.09 -1.08 16.78
N VAL A 145 1.08 -1.43 17.60
CA VAL A 145 1.43 -2.84 17.86
C VAL A 145 0.31 -3.58 18.58
N ASN A 146 -0.37 -2.93 19.52
CA ASN A 146 -1.42 -3.57 20.31
C ASN A 146 -2.84 -3.27 19.79
N ASN A 147 -2.97 -2.69 18.60
CA ASN A 147 -4.26 -2.32 17.99
C ASN A 147 -5.19 -1.55 18.95
N LYS A 148 -4.65 -0.59 19.72
CA LYS A 148 -5.42 0.17 20.73
C LYS A 148 -6.46 1.11 20.10
N ILE A 149 -6.36 1.36 18.81
CA ILE A 149 -7.30 2.14 18.01
C ILE A 149 -7.60 1.33 16.74
N PRO A 150 -8.87 1.16 16.35
CA PRO A 150 -9.24 0.56 15.07
C PRO A 150 -8.61 1.25 13.87
N GLN A 151 -8.27 0.49 12.83
CA GLN A 151 -7.64 1.02 11.62
C GLN A 151 -8.46 2.13 10.95
N THR A 152 -9.79 2.01 10.92
CA THR A 152 -10.70 3.02 10.38
C THR A 152 -10.49 4.40 11.01
N ILE A 153 -10.29 4.45 12.32
CA ILE A 153 -10.03 5.71 13.04
C ILE A 153 -8.61 6.22 12.76
N LEU A 154 -7.64 5.33 12.54
CA LEU A 154 -6.30 5.75 12.14
C LEU A 154 -6.30 6.38 10.74
N ASP A 155 -7.07 5.81 9.82
CA ASP A 155 -7.26 6.32 8.46
C ASP A 155 -7.93 7.71 8.51
N GLU A 156 -9.01 7.86 9.27
CA GLU A 156 -9.64 9.16 9.54
C GLU A 156 -8.64 10.20 10.11
N LEU A 157 -7.83 9.81 11.10
CA LEU A 157 -6.85 10.71 11.70
C LEU A 157 -5.72 11.09 10.73
N LYS A 158 -5.40 10.23 9.76
CA LYS A 158 -4.41 10.47 8.73
C LYS A 158 -4.96 11.35 7.61
N ASP A 159 -6.20 11.11 7.20
CA ASP A 159 -6.99 12.01 6.35
C ASP A 159 -7.03 13.42 6.93
N LYS A 160 -7.12 13.55 8.26
CA LYS A 160 -7.08 14.85 8.94
C LYS A 160 -5.79 15.65 8.76
N VAL A 161 -4.74 15.04 8.24
CA VAL A 161 -3.43 15.67 8.09
C VAL A 161 -3.07 15.87 6.62
N ILE A 162 -3.62 15.05 5.73
CA ILE A 162 -3.38 15.18 4.29
C ILE A 162 -4.43 16.12 3.70
N ASN A 163 -3.99 17.09 2.90
CA ASN A 163 -4.83 18.17 2.39
C ASN A 163 -5.76 17.73 1.25
N THR A 164 -6.67 16.78 1.51
CA THR A 164 -7.67 16.31 0.55
C THR A 164 -8.90 17.22 0.55
N LYS A 165 -9.63 17.30 -0.56
CA LYS A 165 -10.88 18.06 -0.67
C LYS A 165 -11.96 17.50 0.26
N ASN A 166 -12.01 16.18 0.44
CA ASN A 166 -12.92 15.55 1.39
C ASN A 166 -12.64 16.03 2.83
N TYR A 167 -11.36 16.04 3.24
CA TYR A 167 -10.95 16.60 4.52
C TYR A 167 -11.35 18.07 4.68
N LYS A 168 -11.04 18.91 3.68
CA LYS A 168 -11.38 20.34 3.73
C LYS A 168 -12.89 20.59 3.83
N LYS A 169 -13.72 19.85 3.08
CA LYS A 169 -15.17 20.06 3.05
C LYS A 169 -15.86 19.57 4.32
N TYR A 170 -15.59 18.35 4.76
CA TYR A 170 -16.35 17.73 5.85
C TYR A 170 -15.73 17.94 7.23
N ILE A 171 -14.41 18.07 7.31
CA ILE A 171 -13.72 18.20 8.61
C ILE A 171 -13.35 19.65 8.91
N LEU A 172 -12.77 20.38 7.95
CA LEU A 172 -12.49 21.82 8.13
C LEU A 172 -13.74 22.69 7.92
N GLN A 173 -14.83 22.12 7.38
CA GLN A 173 -16.07 22.84 7.07
C GLN A 173 -15.83 24.09 6.23
N ASP A 174 -14.88 23.99 5.29
CA ASP A 174 -14.53 25.09 4.42
C ASP A 174 -15.70 25.42 3.48
N LYS A 175 -16.41 26.50 3.81
CA LYS A 175 -17.61 26.97 3.10
C LYS A 175 -17.31 27.43 1.67
N THR A 176 -16.04 27.59 1.30
CA THR A 176 -15.63 27.97 -0.06
C THR A 176 -15.60 26.77 -1.02
N LEU A 177 -15.57 25.53 -0.50
CA LEU A 177 -15.57 24.32 -1.31
C LEU A 177 -17.00 23.87 -1.62
N THR A 178 -17.35 23.95 -2.91
CA THR A 178 -18.64 23.52 -3.44
C THR A 178 -18.72 22.00 -3.66
N ASP A 179 -17.58 21.36 -3.94
CA ASP A 179 -17.47 19.92 -4.14
C ASP A 179 -16.31 19.28 -3.37
N ASP A 180 -16.44 17.99 -3.14
CA ASP A 180 -15.45 17.08 -2.57
C ASP A 180 -14.88 16.13 -3.64
N LYS A 181 -15.14 16.38 -4.92
CA LYS A 181 -14.70 15.52 -6.01
C LYS A 181 -13.19 15.61 -6.20
N CYS A 182 -12.58 14.47 -6.48
CA CYS A 182 -11.16 14.34 -6.78
C CYS A 182 -10.68 15.39 -7.77
N ARG A 183 -9.65 16.15 -7.41
CA ARG A 183 -9.02 17.18 -8.23
C ARG A 183 -8.43 16.65 -9.54
N VAL A 184 -8.16 15.35 -9.61
CA VAL A 184 -7.56 14.69 -10.78
C VAL A 184 -8.63 14.12 -11.70
N CYS A 185 -9.49 13.22 -11.21
CA CYS A 185 -10.48 12.55 -12.06
C CYS A 185 -11.86 13.22 -12.08
N ASN A 186 -12.17 14.08 -11.10
CA ASN A 186 -13.46 14.74 -10.93
C ASN A 186 -14.69 13.80 -10.89
N GLN A 187 -14.49 12.53 -10.53
CA GLN A 187 -15.55 11.49 -10.55
C GLN A 187 -16.05 11.14 -9.15
N GLN A 188 -15.15 10.77 -8.25
CA GLN A 188 -15.48 10.33 -6.89
C GLN A 188 -14.95 11.31 -5.85
N GLN A 189 -15.34 11.12 -4.59
CA GLN A 189 -14.83 11.90 -3.46
C GLN A 189 -13.31 11.76 -3.33
N GLU A 190 -12.64 12.86 -3.05
CA GLU A 190 -11.19 12.90 -2.89
C GLU A 190 -10.77 12.44 -1.49
N THR A 191 -10.69 11.14 -1.27
CA THR A 191 -10.06 10.56 -0.05
C THR A 191 -8.63 10.12 -0.34
N ILE A 192 -7.85 9.82 0.71
CA ILE A 192 -6.52 9.23 0.53
C ILE A 192 -6.60 7.92 -0.26
N GLU A 193 -7.56 7.04 0.05
CA GLU A 193 -7.75 5.76 -0.64
C GLU A 193 -8.09 5.97 -2.11
N HIS A 194 -8.93 6.97 -2.41
CA HIS A 194 -9.23 7.34 -3.78
C HIS A 194 -7.96 7.78 -4.51
N ILE A 195 -7.16 8.68 -3.93
CA ILE A 195 -5.90 9.14 -4.56
C ILE A 195 -4.93 7.96 -4.79
N ILE A 196 -4.77 7.08 -3.80
CA ILE A 196 -3.77 5.98 -3.84
C ILE A 196 -4.17 4.86 -4.81
N ALA A 197 -5.46 4.52 -4.87
CA ALA A 197 -5.92 3.30 -5.54
C ALA A 197 -7.27 3.41 -6.26
N GLY A 198 -8.09 4.42 -5.99
CA GLY A 198 -9.43 4.58 -6.59
C GLY A 198 -9.49 5.51 -7.80
N CYS A 199 -8.53 6.40 -7.98
CA CYS A 199 -8.54 7.41 -9.02
C CYS A 199 -8.20 6.76 -10.36
N SER A 200 -9.16 6.69 -11.28
CA SER A 200 -8.99 6.05 -12.59
C SER A 200 -7.77 6.55 -13.38
N ILE A 201 -7.41 7.82 -13.20
CA ILE A 201 -6.26 8.45 -13.87
C ILE A 201 -4.94 8.05 -13.21
N LEU A 202 -4.84 8.11 -11.88
CA LEU A 202 -3.59 7.83 -11.14
C LEU A 202 -3.35 6.34 -10.96
N ALA A 203 -4.41 5.62 -10.59
CA ALA A 203 -4.35 4.24 -10.17
C ALA A 203 -3.74 3.36 -11.25
N SER A 204 -4.05 3.57 -12.54
CA SER A 204 -3.49 2.73 -13.62
C SER A 204 -1.96 2.80 -13.68
N THR A 205 -1.39 4.00 -13.76
CA THR A 205 0.06 4.19 -13.92
C THR A 205 0.85 3.84 -12.65
N ASP A 206 0.34 4.25 -11.49
CA ASP A 206 1.02 4.04 -10.22
C ASP A 206 0.90 2.59 -9.74
N TYR A 207 -0.23 1.93 -10.03
CA TYR A 207 -0.38 0.50 -9.79
C TYR A 207 0.64 -0.31 -10.61
N ILE A 208 0.77 -0.03 -11.92
CA ILE A 208 1.72 -0.73 -12.79
C ILE A 208 3.16 -0.59 -12.26
N ARG A 209 3.55 0.61 -11.82
CA ARG A 209 4.91 0.87 -11.35
C ARG A 209 5.23 0.14 -10.04
N ARG A 210 4.31 0.15 -9.07
CA ARG A 210 4.46 -0.59 -7.79
C ARG A 210 4.57 -2.08 -8.02
N HIS A 211 3.63 -2.59 -8.83
CA HIS A 211 3.57 -3.97 -9.24
C HIS A 211 4.89 -4.42 -9.84
N ASP A 212 5.42 -3.66 -10.80
CA ASP A 212 6.67 -3.98 -11.47
C ASP A 212 7.87 -3.94 -10.53
N TYR A 213 7.92 -3.03 -9.55
CA TYR A 213 9.00 -3.02 -8.57
C TYR A 213 9.00 -4.27 -7.68
N VAL A 214 7.83 -4.68 -7.20
CA VAL A 214 7.70 -5.90 -6.38
C VAL A 214 8.05 -7.13 -7.23
N ALA A 215 7.52 -7.21 -8.45
CA ALA A 215 7.83 -8.27 -9.40
C ALA A 215 9.35 -8.35 -9.67
N LYS A 216 10.02 -7.20 -9.90
CA LYS A 216 11.47 -7.13 -10.10
C LYS A 216 12.26 -7.65 -8.89
N ILE A 217 11.83 -7.34 -7.66
CA ILE A 217 12.47 -7.84 -6.43
C ILE A 217 12.36 -9.36 -6.38
N VAL A 218 11.18 -9.92 -6.62
CA VAL A 218 10.94 -11.38 -6.62
C VAL A 218 11.78 -12.04 -7.72
N HIS A 219 11.69 -11.55 -8.95
CA HIS A 219 12.41 -12.12 -10.09
C HIS A 219 13.92 -12.09 -9.89
N GLN A 220 14.48 -10.96 -9.45
CA GLN A 220 15.92 -10.83 -9.22
C GLN A 220 16.39 -11.78 -8.13
N HIS A 221 15.59 -11.96 -7.08
CA HIS A 221 15.92 -12.88 -6.00
C HIS A 221 15.97 -14.34 -6.50
N LEU A 222 14.93 -14.79 -7.21
CA LEU A 222 14.88 -16.12 -7.81
C LEU A 222 16.04 -16.33 -8.78
N ALA A 223 16.33 -15.34 -9.63
CA ALA A 223 17.43 -15.40 -10.57
C ALA A 223 18.79 -15.55 -9.87
N LEU A 224 19.03 -14.82 -8.78
CA LEU A 224 20.27 -14.91 -8.03
C LEU A 224 20.39 -16.24 -7.29
N HIS A 225 19.33 -16.67 -6.61
CA HIS A 225 19.31 -17.92 -5.84
C HIS A 225 19.59 -19.16 -6.69
N HIS A 226 19.16 -19.13 -7.96
CA HIS A 226 19.38 -20.22 -8.91
C HIS A 226 20.57 -19.99 -9.87
N ASN A 227 21.47 -19.06 -9.56
CA ASN A 227 22.67 -18.77 -10.36
C ASN A 227 22.37 -18.44 -11.83
N LEU A 228 21.26 -17.74 -12.10
CA LEU A 228 20.88 -17.23 -13.41
C LEU A 228 21.44 -15.82 -13.67
N ILE A 229 21.84 -15.12 -12.62
CA ILE A 229 22.55 -13.83 -12.65
C ILE A 229 23.65 -13.84 -11.58
N GLU A 230 24.69 -13.04 -11.80
CA GLU A 230 25.88 -13.01 -10.94
C GLU A 230 25.74 -12.08 -9.73
N SER A 231 24.98 -10.99 -9.87
CA SER A 231 24.90 -9.95 -8.84
C SER A 231 23.52 -9.32 -8.71
N LYS A 232 23.25 -8.82 -7.51
CA LYS A 232 22.05 -8.04 -7.19
C LYS A 232 22.30 -6.56 -7.46
N VAL A 233 21.36 -5.91 -8.12
CA VAL A 233 21.32 -4.44 -8.28
C VAL A 233 20.02 -3.89 -7.69
N PRO A 234 19.94 -2.58 -7.34
CA PRO A 234 18.68 -2.01 -6.86
C PRO A 234 17.51 -2.25 -7.84
N HIS A 235 16.32 -2.55 -7.32
CA HIS A 235 15.14 -2.95 -8.12
C HIS A 235 14.76 -1.94 -9.22
N TYR A 236 14.99 -0.64 -9.02
CA TYR A 236 14.71 0.40 -10.00
C TYR A 236 15.73 0.45 -11.15
N LYS A 237 16.93 -0.14 -10.98
CA LYS A 237 17.93 -0.32 -12.06
C LYS A 237 17.84 -1.71 -12.70
N TYR A 238 17.12 -2.64 -12.08
CA TYR A 238 16.99 -4.00 -12.59
C TYR A 238 16.03 -4.06 -13.79
N SER A 239 16.49 -4.71 -14.85
CA SER A 239 15.69 -5.03 -16.04
C SER A 239 15.67 -6.55 -16.22
N PRO A 240 14.55 -7.22 -15.87
CA PRO A 240 14.39 -8.65 -16.09
C PRO A 240 14.53 -9.01 -17.56
N LYS A 241 15.19 -10.14 -17.87
CA LYS A 241 15.16 -10.73 -19.21
C LYS A 241 13.89 -11.57 -19.35
N ILE A 242 13.33 -11.64 -20.55
CA ILE A 242 12.10 -12.41 -20.85
C ILE A 242 12.25 -13.88 -20.41
N LEU A 243 13.43 -14.46 -20.64
CA LEU A 243 13.79 -15.81 -20.22
C LEU A 243 15.22 -15.82 -19.68
N LEU A 244 15.38 -16.42 -18.50
CA LEU A 244 16.65 -16.87 -17.96
C LEU A 244 16.59 -18.40 -17.79
N GLU A 245 17.62 -19.10 -18.21
CA GLU A 245 17.64 -20.57 -18.18
C GLU A 245 19.04 -21.10 -17.90
N ASN A 246 19.11 -22.19 -17.14
CA ASN A 246 20.28 -23.06 -17.01
C ASN A 246 19.86 -24.54 -17.07
N SER A 247 20.76 -25.47 -16.76
CA SER A 247 20.47 -26.92 -16.80
C SER A 247 19.31 -27.32 -15.88
N ASN A 248 19.08 -26.60 -14.78
CA ASN A 248 18.19 -27.01 -13.69
C ASN A 248 16.91 -26.17 -13.61
N THR A 249 16.91 -24.96 -14.17
CA THR A 249 15.83 -23.99 -13.96
C THR A 249 15.52 -23.17 -15.21
N LYS A 250 14.26 -22.74 -15.32
CA LYS A 250 13.81 -21.68 -16.24
C LYS A 250 13.06 -20.62 -15.44
N LEU A 251 13.29 -19.36 -15.77
CA LEU A 251 12.62 -18.22 -15.16
C LEU A 251 12.13 -17.31 -16.28
N TYR A 252 10.81 -17.22 -16.43
CA TYR A 252 10.15 -16.36 -17.40
C TYR A 252 9.65 -15.08 -16.73
N TRP A 253 9.76 -13.97 -17.46
CA TRP A 253 9.24 -12.66 -17.06
C TRP A 253 8.16 -12.19 -18.02
N ASN A 254 6.95 -11.95 -17.50
CA ASN A 254 5.82 -11.36 -18.23
C ASN A 254 5.62 -11.95 -19.63
N GLN A 255 5.67 -13.28 -19.71
CA GLN A 255 5.62 -14.04 -20.96
C GLN A 255 4.34 -14.86 -21.02
N SER A 256 3.60 -14.75 -22.13
CA SER A 256 2.43 -15.58 -22.38
C SER A 256 2.85 -17.01 -22.68
N VAL A 257 2.14 -17.96 -22.08
CA VAL A 257 2.27 -19.39 -22.34
C VAL A 257 1.35 -19.74 -23.51
N ILE A 258 1.93 -20.38 -24.53
CA ILE A 258 1.17 -20.96 -25.63
C ILE A 258 0.63 -22.30 -25.12
N THR A 259 -0.67 -22.50 -25.24
CA THR A 259 -1.40 -23.67 -24.75
C THR A 259 -2.17 -24.33 -25.88
N ASP A 260 -2.40 -25.64 -25.79
CA ASP A 260 -3.12 -26.39 -26.82
C ASP A 260 -4.61 -26.04 -26.81
N ARG A 261 -5.15 -25.75 -25.62
CA ARG A 261 -6.49 -25.21 -25.44
C ARG A 261 -6.47 -23.69 -25.34
N THR A 262 -7.58 -23.06 -25.70
CA THR A 262 -7.76 -21.62 -25.48
C THR A 262 -7.91 -21.33 -23.98
N ILE A 263 -6.92 -20.66 -23.40
CA ILE A 263 -6.94 -20.20 -22.01
C ILE A 263 -6.97 -18.67 -21.98
N ASN A 264 -7.99 -18.11 -21.32
CA ASN A 264 -8.20 -16.66 -21.25
C ASN A 264 -7.08 -15.92 -20.50
N TYR A 265 -6.49 -16.57 -19.50
CA TYR A 265 -5.45 -16.00 -18.64
C TYR A 265 -4.17 -16.83 -18.71
N ASN A 266 -3.39 -16.62 -19.76
CA ASN A 266 -2.17 -17.39 -20.05
C ASN A 266 -0.86 -16.64 -19.79
N LYS A 267 -0.91 -15.46 -19.16
CA LYS A 267 0.24 -14.59 -18.95
C LYS A 267 0.45 -14.28 -17.46
N PRO A 268 1.17 -15.13 -16.73
CA PRO A 268 1.59 -14.82 -15.38
C PRO A 268 2.68 -13.75 -15.33
N ASP A 269 2.82 -13.06 -14.19
CA ASP A 269 3.88 -12.06 -14.01
C ASP A 269 5.27 -12.70 -14.06
N ILE A 270 5.45 -13.82 -13.35
CA ILE A 270 6.68 -14.61 -13.35
C ILE A 270 6.32 -16.10 -13.39
N ILE A 271 7.04 -16.88 -14.21
CA ILE A 271 6.97 -18.34 -14.18
C ILE A 271 8.34 -18.87 -13.78
N PHE A 272 8.41 -19.56 -12.65
CA PHE A 272 9.63 -20.21 -12.20
C PHE A 272 9.48 -21.73 -12.31
N MET A 273 10.35 -22.37 -13.08
CA MET A 273 10.35 -23.82 -13.30
C MET A 273 11.63 -24.42 -12.74
N ASN A 274 11.48 -25.39 -11.85
CA ASN A 274 12.53 -26.31 -11.43
C ASN A 274 12.42 -27.62 -12.23
N LYS A 275 13.40 -27.86 -13.10
CA LYS A 275 13.44 -29.02 -14.01
C LYS A 275 13.72 -30.32 -13.26
N GLU A 276 14.58 -30.27 -12.24
CA GLU A 276 14.99 -31.45 -11.45
C GLU A 276 13.82 -32.06 -10.70
N HIS A 277 13.02 -31.24 -10.02
CA HIS A 277 11.86 -31.69 -9.26
C HIS A 277 10.57 -31.71 -10.08
N LYS A 278 10.62 -31.33 -11.36
CA LYS A 278 9.46 -31.13 -12.23
C LYS A 278 8.37 -30.28 -11.56
N ARG A 279 8.77 -29.15 -10.96
CA ARG A 279 7.86 -28.22 -10.27
C ARG A 279 7.86 -26.86 -10.94
N THR A 280 6.67 -26.32 -11.19
CA THR A 280 6.51 -24.97 -11.74
C THR A 280 5.70 -24.09 -10.77
N TYR A 281 6.08 -22.82 -10.68
CA TYR A 281 5.45 -21.80 -9.84
C TYR A 281 5.01 -20.64 -10.73
N LEU A 282 3.70 -20.38 -10.75
CA LEU A 282 3.09 -19.23 -11.39
C LEU A 282 2.95 -18.14 -10.32
N VAL A 283 3.81 -17.13 -10.38
CA VAL A 283 3.87 -16.08 -9.36
C VAL A 283 3.12 -14.86 -9.86
N GLU A 284 2.17 -14.39 -9.05
CA GLU A 284 1.30 -13.27 -9.37
C GLU A 284 1.43 -12.17 -8.34
N ILE A 285 1.70 -10.95 -8.81
CA ILE A 285 1.90 -9.79 -7.94
C ILE A 285 0.60 -8.98 -7.85
N ALA A 286 0.29 -8.46 -6.67
CA ALA A 286 -0.73 -7.43 -6.50
C ALA A 286 -0.47 -6.54 -5.30
N ASP A 287 -0.69 -5.24 -5.48
CA ASP A 287 -0.60 -4.23 -4.43
C ASP A 287 -1.97 -3.54 -4.20
N PRO A 288 -2.94 -4.21 -3.53
CA PRO A 288 -4.26 -3.61 -3.31
C PRO A 288 -4.33 -2.76 -2.03
N LEU A 289 -5.45 -2.06 -1.87
CA LEU A 289 -5.85 -1.51 -0.56
C LEU A 289 -6.04 -2.64 0.46
N THR A 290 -5.84 -2.31 1.74
CA THR A 290 -5.83 -3.29 2.85
C THR A 290 -7.13 -4.08 2.93
N ASN A 291 -8.26 -3.41 2.77
CA ASN A 291 -9.60 -4.02 2.78
C ASN A 291 -9.84 -5.00 1.62
N HIS A 292 -8.98 -5.01 0.59
CA HIS A 292 -9.12 -5.88 -0.59
C HIS A 292 -8.09 -7.01 -0.64
N LEU A 293 -7.21 -7.16 0.35
CA LEU A 293 -6.14 -8.16 0.36
C LEU A 293 -6.67 -9.59 0.16
N GLN A 294 -7.66 -10.01 0.95
CA GLN A 294 -8.20 -11.37 0.88
C GLN A 294 -8.88 -11.65 -0.46
N ARG A 295 -9.73 -10.72 -0.93
CA ARG A 295 -10.41 -10.84 -2.21
C ARG A 295 -9.42 -10.98 -3.36
N LYS A 296 -8.39 -10.12 -3.41
CA LYS A 296 -7.36 -10.14 -4.47
C LYS A 296 -6.52 -11.41 -4.44
N HIS A 297 -6.26 -11.96 -3.24
CA HIS A 297 -5.59 -13.24 -3.10
C HIS A 297 -6.39 -14.38 -3.74
N THR A 298 -7.68 -14.50 -3.42
CA THR A 298 -8.55 -15.52 -4.00
C THR A 298 -8.71 -15.33 -5.52
N GLU A 299 -8.93 -14.11 -5.99
CA GLU A 299 -9.05 -13.79 -7.41
C GLU A 299 -7.82 -14.24 -8.21
N LYS A 300 -6.60 -13.92 -7.73
CA LYS A 300 -5.36 -14.29 -8.42
C LYS A 300 -5.16 -15.82 -8.48
N ILE A 301 -5.54 -16.55 -7.42
CA ILE A 301 -5.49 -18.02 -7.46
C ILE A 301 -6.47 -18.54 -8.51
N GLN A 302 -7.75 -18.15 -8.42
CA GLN A 302 -8.80 -18.64 -9.31
C GLN A 302 -8.49 -18.36 -10.79
N LYS A 303 -7.95 -17.19 -11.08
CA LYS A 303 -7.59 -16.74 -12.44
C LYS A 303 -6.66 -17.69 -13.18
N TYR A 304 -5.74 -18.37 -12.48
CA TYR A 304 -4.69 -19.19 -13.11
C TYR A 304 -4.84 -20.69 -12.88
N ILE A 305 -5.97 -21.16 -12.33
CA ILE A 305 -6.22 -22.60 -12.09
C ILE A 305 -6.15 -23.39 -13.39
N GLU A 306 -6.83 -22.92 -14.44
CA GLU A 306 -6.84 -23.60 -15.75
C GLU A 306 -5.44 -23.63 -16.38
N LEU A 307 -4.72 -22.51 -16.34
CA LEU A 307 -3.34 -22.45 -16.84
C LEU A 307 -2.42 -23.40 -16.06
N ALA A 308 -2.57 -23.49 -14.74
CA ALA A 308 -1.76 -24.38 -13.92
C ALA A 308 -1.99 -25.86 -14.27
N ALA A 309 -3.24 -26.25 -14.53
CA ALA A 309 -3.58 -27.60 -14.97
C ALA A 309 -2.99 -27.90 -16.36
N GLU A 310 -3.17 -26.99 -17.31
CA GLU A 310 -2.66 -27.15 -18.67
C GLU A 310 -1.13 -27.22 -18.71
N ILE A 311 -0.43 -26.34 -17.98
CA ILE A 311 1.04 -26.39 -17.85
C ILE A 311 1.50 -27.70 -17.23
N LYS A 312 0.73 -28.24 -16.27
CA LYS A 312 1.09 -29.49 -15.61
C LYS A 312 1.15 -30.63 -16.62
N ASP A 313 0.15 -30.71 -17.48
CA ASP A 313 0.04 -31.76 -18.48
C ASP A 313 1.02 -31.52 -19.65
N MET A 314 1.02 -30.31 -20.24
CA MET A 314 1.86 -29.96 -21.39
C MET A 314 3.36 -30.06 -21.11
N TRP A 315 3.80 -29.64 -19.92
CA TRP A 315 5.22 -29.65 -19.54
C TRP A 315 5.59 -30.83 -18.65
N GLU A 316 4.71 -31.83 -18.55
CA GLU A 316 4.86 -33.03 -17.72
C GLU A 316 5.35 -32.73 -16.29
N GLN A 317 4.82 -31.67 -15.69
CA GLN A 317 5.22 -31.26 -14.36
C GLN A 317 4.58 -32.17 -13.33
N ARG A 318 5.35 -32.54 -12.30
CA ARG A 318 4.81 -33.23 -11.12
C ARG A 318 3.81 -32.33 -10.39
N GLU A 319 4.11 -31.04 -10.32
CA GLU A 319 3.31 -30.08 -9.57
C GLU A 319 3.43 -28.67 -10.17
N VAL A 320 2.31 -27.97 -10.25
CA VAL A 320 2.25 -26.55 -10.62
C VAL A 320 1.54 -25.79 -9.51
N LYS A 321 2.18 -24.75 -8.95
CA LYS A 321 1.64 -23.94 -7.86
C LYS A 321 1.39 -22.52 -8.32
N ILE A 322 0.25 -21.97 -7.92
CA ILE A 322 -0.05 -20.54 -8.08
C ILE A 322 0.33 -19.85 -6.77
N ILE A 323 1.21 -18.86 -6.85
CA ILE A 323 1.78 -18.16 -5.71
C ILE A 323 1.43 -16.67 -5.80
N PRO A 324 0.34 -16.22 -5.15
CA PRO A 324 0.04 -14.81 -5.05
C PRO A 324 1.00 -14.13 -4.06
N VAL A 325 1.80 -13.19 -4.55
CA VAL A 325 2.64 -12.29 -3.74
C VAL A 325 1.88 -10.98 -3.61
N ILE A 326 1.21 -10.83 -2.47
CA ILE A 326 0.29 -9.71 -2.23
C ILE A 326 0.70 -8.96 -0.98
N LEU A 327 0.79 -7.63 -1.09
CA LEU A 327 1.03 -6.71 0.01
C LEU A 327 0.19 -5.45 -0.19
N SER A 328 -0.14 -4.74 0.90
CA SER A 328 -1.00 -3.57 0.75
C SER A 328 -0.24 -2.33 0.31
N THR A 329 -0.89 -1.43 -0.43
CA THR A 329 -0.38 -0.07 -0.72
C THR A 329 -0.13 0.74 0.55
N THR A 330 -0.82 0.43 1.65
CA THR A 330 -0.62 1.02 2.99
C THR A 330 0.48 0.33 3.80
N ALA A 331 1.25 -0.57 3.17
CA ALA A 331 2.30 -1.36 3.78
C ALA A 331 1.88 -2.45 4.77
N VAL A 332 0.59 -2.77 4.87
CA VAL A 332 0.13 -3.94 5.62
C VAL A 332 0.64 -5.22 4.94
N ILE A 333 1.28 -6.09 5.73
CA ILE A 333 1.83 -7.36 5.29
C ILE A 333 0.92 -8.50 5.73
N PRO A 334 0.21 -9.18 4.81
CA PRO A 334 -0.65 -10.30 5.18
C PRO A 334 0.18 -11.57 5.45
N HIS A 335 -0.33 -12.48 6.29
CA HIS A 335 0.29 -13.79 6.52
C HIS A 335 0.44 -14.62 5.25
N THR A 336 -0.42 -14.41 4.25
CA THR A 336 -0.33 -15.05 2.93
C THR A 336 0.96 -14.69 2.20
N LEU A 337 1.50 -13.48 2.38
CA LEU A 337 2.79 -13.09 1.81
C LEU A 337 3.94 -13.91 2.40
N HIS A 338 3.93 -14.12 3.72
CA HIS A 338 4.94 -14.95 4.38
C HIS A 338 4.92 -16.38 3.85
N ARG A 339 3.74 -16.95 3.61
CA ARG A 339 3.59 -18.27 2.97
C ARG A 339 4.16 -18.28 1.55
N ALA A 340 3.89 -17.24 0.76
CA ALA A 340 4.44 -17.12 -0.60
C ALA A 340 5.98 -17.07 -0.59
N ILE A 341 6.56 -16.28 0.32
CA ILE A 341 8.02 -16.18 0.54
C ILE A 341 8.62 -17.56 0.86
N GLN A 342 7.99 -18.31 1.76
CA GLN A 342 8.43 -19.67 2.13
C GLN A 342 8.32 -20.64 0.95
N GLN A 343 7.22 -20.61 0.20
CA GLN A 343 7.01 -21.49 -0.97
C GLN A 343 8.03 -21.24 -2.09
N LEU A 344 8.47 -19.99 -2.25
CA LEU A 344 9.51 -19.57 -3.18
C LEU A 344 10.93 -19.65 -2.60
N GLN A 345 11.09 -20.17 -1.38
CA GLN A 345 12.38 -20.34 -0.69
C GLN A 345 13.19 -19.04 -0.58
N MET A 346 12.50 -17.91 -0.46
CA MET A 346 13.15 -16.60 -0.32
C MET A 346 13.44 -16.30 1.17
N PRO A 347 14.46 -15.48 1.49
CA PRO A 347 14.73 -15.03 2.84
C PRO A 347 13.52 -14.34 3.45
N GLU A 348 13.21 -14.68 4.71
CA GLU A 348 12.02 -14.16 5.39
C GLU A 348 11.96 -12.63 5.37
N MET A 349 13.09 -11.94 5.50
CA MET A 349 13.14 -10.48 5.54
C MET A 349 12.94 -9.79 4.18
N ILE A 350 12.78 -10.52 3.07
CA ILE A 350 12.60 -9.94 1.74
C ILE A 350 11.32 -9.10 1.63
N PHE A 351 10.28 -9.40 2.43
CA PHE A 351 9.06 -8.58 2.45
C PHE A 351 9.37 -7.13 2.80
N LYS A 352 10.43 -6.85 3.57
CA LYS A 352 10.83 -5.46 3.92
C LYS A 352 11.30 -4.69 2.68
N GLU A 353 11.94 -5.35 1.73
CA GLU A 353 12.34 -4.73 0.47
C GLU A 353 11.12 -4.43 -0.40
N MET A 354 10.19 -5.39 -0.51
CA MET A 354 8.93 -5.22 -1.23
C MET A 354 8.10 -4.08 -0.62
N GLN A 355 7.93 -4.10 0.71
CA GLN A 355 7.21 -3.08 1.46
C GLN A 355 7.81 -1.69 1.24
N LYS A 356 9.14 -1.56 1.30
CA LYS A 356 9.84 -0.29 1.03
C LYS A 356 9.58 0.19 -0.39
N ALA A 357 9.61 -0.69 -1.39
CA ALA A 357 9.35 -0.32 -2.78
C ALA A 357 7.94 0.24 -2.97
N VAL A 358 6.93 -0.40 -2.37
CA VAL A 358 5.53 0.03 -2.40
C VAL A 358 5.33 1.38 -1.70
N ILE A 359 5.84 1.54 -0.47
CA ILE A 359 5.69 2.79 0.31
C ILE A 359 6.33 3.98 -0.41
N LEU A 360 7.56 3.81 -0.90
CA LEU A 360 8.31 4.90 -1.52
C LEU A 360 7.60 5.40 -2.77
N ASP A 361 6.93 4.50 -3.50
CA ASP A 361 6.15 4.89 -4.66
C ASP A 361 4.90 5.68 -4.31
N VAL A 362 4.12 5.21 -3.32
CA VAL A 362 2.93 5.90 -2.82
C VAL A 362 3.28 7.31 -2.36
N ASN A 363 4.38 7.45 -1.60
CA ASN A 363 4.83 8.76 -1.13
C ASN A 363 5.22 9.67 -2.30
N ASN A 364 6.02 9.19 -3.26
CA ASN A 364 6.42 9.99 -4.42
C ASN A 364 5.22 10.53 -5.23
N ASN A 365 4.13 9.77 -5.34
CA ASN A 365 2.91 10.25 -6.02
C ASN A 365 2.22 11.36 -5.23
N ILE A 366 2.08 11.19 -3.90
CA ILE A 366 1.54 12.23 -3.03
C ILE A 366 2.42 13.51 -3.07
N TYR A 367 3.74 13.35 -3.23
CA TYR A 367 4.69 14.45 -3.37
C TYR A 367 4.63 15.17 -4.72
N LEU A 368 4.56 14.44 -5.84
CA LEU A 368 4.47 15.04 -7.18
C LEU A 368 3.17 15.82 -7.38
N GLU A 369 2.09 15.44 -6.71
CA GLU A 369 0.81 16.18 -6.76
C GLU A 369 0.78 17.41 -5.86
N LEU A 370 1.50 17.39 -4.73
CA LEU A 370 1.71 18.61 -3.94
C LEU A 370 2.67 19.57 -4.66
N ILE A 371 3.70 19.07 -5.33
CA ILE A 371 4.60 19.88 -6.15
C ILE A 371 3.89 20.42 -7.38
N SER A 372 3.02 19.65 -8.06
CA SER A 372 2.26 20.19 -9.19
C SER A 372 1.27 21.26 -8.75
N LEU A 373 0.71 21.17 -7.54
CA LEU A 373 -0.10 22.23 -6.95
C LEU A 373 0.72 23.44 -6.55
N VAL A 374 1.92 23.26 -6.00
CA VAL A 374 2.83 24.38 -5.70
C VAL A 374 3.30 25.01 -7.00
N GLU A 375 3.76 24.26 -8.01
CA GLU A 375 4.16 24.78 -9.32
C GLU A 375 2.99 25.40 -10.09
N TYR A 376 1.77 24.86 -10.01
CA TYR A 376 0.57 25.43 -10.62
C TYR A 376 0.14 26.72 -9.91
N LEU A 377 0.16 26.76 -8.58
CA LEU A 377 -0.10 27.98 -7.81
C LEU A 377 1.02 29.01 -8.02
N TYR A 378 2.26 28.57 -8.17
CA TYR A 378 3.43 29.41 -8.43
C TYR A 378 3.38 29.99 -9.85
N LEU A 379 3.05 29.19 -10.87
CA LEU A 379 2.85 29.67 -12.25
C LEU A 379 1.66 30.63 -12.38
N ASN A 380 0.58 30.42 -11.61
CA ASN A 380 -0.56 31.34 -11.58
C ASN A 380 -0.27 32.62 -10.74
N HIS A 381 0.60 32.56 -9.74
CA HIS A 381 1.07 33.75 -9.01
C HIS A 381 2.19 34.52 -9.72
N MET A 382 2.92 33.89 -10.65
CA MET A 382 4.02 34.51 -11.42
C MET A 382 3.55 35.49 -12.50
N GLN A 383 2.24 35.72 -12.68
CA GLN A 383 1.76 36.89 -13.44
C GLN A 383 1.90 38.21 -12.66
N LEU A 384 2.34 38.19 -11.39
CA LEU A 384 2.30 39.36 -10.51
C LEU A 384 3.63 39.77 -9.86
N ILE A 385 4.77 39.11 -10.11
CA ILE A 385 6.03 39.43 -9.40
C ILE A 385 7.25 39.42 -10.34
N GLY A 386 8.08 40.46 -10.23
CA GLY A 386 9.22 40.77 -11.12
C GLY A 386 10.42 39.83 -11.03
N SER A 387 11.31 39.93 -12.03
CA SER A 387 12.29 38.92 -12.43
C SER A 387 13.45 38.62 -11.45
N GLU A 388 13.75 39.49 -10.48
CA GLU A 388 14.90 39.30 -9.60
C GLU A 388 14.60 38.42 -8.36
N GLU A 389 13.36 38.42 -7.85
CA GLU A 389 12.97 37.55 -6.72
C GLU A 389 12.83 36.07 -7.14
N ILE A 390 12.67 35.80 -8.44
CA ILE A 390 12.53 34.47 -9.03
C ILE A 390 13.82 33.65 -8.92
N LEU A 391 14.99 34.30 -8.97
CA LEU A 391 16.29 33.61 -8.91
C LEU A 391 16.63 33.11 -7.50
N ILE A 392 16.22 33.87 -6.48
CA ILE A 392 16.46 33.56 -5.07
C ILE A 392 15.62 32.34 -4.62
N LEU A 393 14.37 32.26 -5.06
CA LEU A 393 13.48 31.13 -4.73
C LEU A 393 13.84 29.82 -5.47
N ARG A 394 14.43 29.90 -6.67
CA ARG A 394 14.95 28.71 -7.38
C ARG A 394 16.13 28.08 -6.65
N LEU A 395 17.00 28.88 -6.04
CA LEU A 395 18.17 28.40 -5.30
C LEU A 395 17.78 27.78 -3.94
N SER A 396 16.79 28.33 -3.23
CA SER A 396 16.33 27.76 -1.95
C SER A 396 15.62 26.42 -2.10
N THR A 397 14.91 26.20 -3.22
CA THR A 397 14.19 24.94 -3.49
C THR A 397 15.12 23.79 -3.85
N ILE A 398 16.28 24.08 -4.46
CA ILE A 398 17.32 23.08 -4.77
C ILE A 398 18.10 22.66 -3.50
N THR A 399 18.16 23.53 -2.48
CA THR A 399 18.93 23.29 -1.25
C THR A 399 18.18 22.43 -0.21
N ILE A 400 16.88 22.14 -0.44
CA ILE A 400 16.04 21.31 0.45
C ILE A 400 15.96 19.83 -0.03
N ILE A 401 16.63 19.48 -1.13
CA ILE A 401 16.82 18.08 -1.60
C ILE A 401 18.19 17.57 -1.15
#